data_AF-A0A961PG46-F1
#
_entry.id   AF-A0A961PG46-F1
#
_cell.length_a   1.000
_cell.length_b   1.000
_cell.length_c   1.000
_cell.angle_alpha   90.00
_cell.angle_beta   90.00
_cell.angle_gamma   90.00
#
_symmetry.space_group_name_H-M   'P 1'
#
loop_
_entity.id
_entity.type
_entity.pdbx_description
1 polymer ?
#
loop_
_entity_poly.entity_id
_entity_poly.type
_entity_poly.pdbx_seq_one_letter_code
_entity_poly.pdbx_strand_id
1 'polypeptide(L)'
;LVIGGRVGPAFTRNAMHRDGVPETDLPRDWPGFTPVMIALAALLPVSALVLPETKAAGLVALAAGLGQLIRQSRWGFGYAIRRPILAALHVSAGLVGIGLVLSGLVPFTGLSEVAALHLLAIGGVAGMTLAVMSRATLGHTGRPLVAPRPVAVAYALLPLAALLRWLGSELAGAVYFPAILAAGFLWILAFGLYTGALLPAFLGPRADR
;
A
#
# COMPACT_ATOMS: atom_id res chain seq x y z
N LEU A 1 0.38 -6.67 6.25
CA LEU A 1 1.34 -7.78 6.48
C LEU A 1 0.74 -9.15 6.14
N VAL A 2 -0.37 -9.57 6.77
CA VAL A 2 -0.97 -10.90 6.50
C VAL A 2 -1.79 -10.92 5.21
N ILE A 3 -2.92 -10.18 5.17
CA ILE A 3 -3.82 -10.17 4.00
C ILE A 3 -3.12 -9.62 2.76
N GLY A 4 -2.48 -8.45 2.87
CA GLY A 4 -1.70 -7.86 1.76
C GLY A 4 -0.61 -8.81 1.24
N GLY A 5 -0.01 -9.61 2.12
CA GLY A 5 0.98 -10.61 1.74
C GLY A 5 0.44 -11.89 1.11
N ARG A 6 -0.88 -12.09 1.10
CA ARG A 6 -1.53 -13.13 0.30
C ARG A 6 -2.05 -12.54 -1.00
N VAL A 7 -2.77 -11.42 -0.90
CA VAL A 7 -3.48 -10.79 -2.03
C VAL A 7 -2.51 -10.20 -3.07
N GLY A 8 -1.48 -9.47 -2.64
CA GLY A 8 -0.49 -8.84 -3.52
C GLY A 8 0.24 -9.82 -4.45
N PRO A 9 0.93 -10.86 -3.89
CA PRO A 9 1.59 -11.85 -4.71
C PRO A 9 0.59 -12.72 -5.50
N ALA A 10 -0.58 -13.06 -4.94
CA ALA A 10 -1.58 -13.84 -5.68
C ALA A 10 -2.12 -13.12 -6.92
N PHE A 11 -2.38 -11.81 -6.84
CA PHE A 11 -2.81 -11.04 -8.00
C PHE A 11 -1.73 -10.92 -9.07
N THR A 12 -0.47 -10.76 -8.65
CA THR A 12 0.66 -10.75 -9.58
C THR A 12 0.85 -12.12 -10.23
N ARG A 13 0.80 -13.19 -9.43
CA ARG A 13 0.85 -14.59 -9.89
C ARG A 13 -0.25 -14.91 -10.90
N ASN A 14 -1.50 -14.54 -10.61
CA ASN A 14 -2.63 -14.78 -11.49
C ASN A 14 -2.51 -14.03 -12.82
N ALA A 15 -1.97 -12.80 -12.81
CA ALA A 15 -1.70 -12.06 -14.02
C ALA A 15 -0.58 -12.71 -14.84
N MET A 16 0.56 -13.05 -14.19
CA MET A 16 1.68 -13.72 -14.85
C MET A 16 1.28 -15.05 -15.48
N HIS A 17 0.46 -15.84 -14.80
CA HIS A 17 -0.08 -17.09 -15.32
C HIS A 17 -0.98 -16.88 -16.55
N ARG A 18 -1.81 -15.83 -16.57
CA ARG A 18 -2.65 -15.49 -17.74
C ARG A 18 -1.82 -15.09 -18.95
N ASP A 19 -0.65 -14.50 -18.72
CA ASP A 19 0.30 -14.10 -19.76
C ASP A 19 1.28 -15.23 -20.12
N GLY A 20 1.05 -16.46 -19.64
CA GLY A 20 1.86 -17.63 -20.01
C GLY A 20 3.26 -17.68 -19.38
N VAL A 21 3.52 -16.93 -18.30
CA VAL A 21 4.81 -16.99 -17.60
C VAL A 21 4.99 -18.35 -16.91
N PRO A 22 6.16 -19.01 -17.02
CA PRO A 22 6.41 -20.30 -16.38
C PRO A 22 6.23 -20.28 -14.86
N GLU A 23 5.78 -21.42 -14.30
CA GLU A 23 5.54 -21.59 -12.86
C GLU A 23 6.79 -21.29 -12.00
N THR A 24 7.98 -21.54 -12.53
CA THR A 24 9.28 -21.29 -11.85
C THR A 24 9.55 -19.81 -11.58
N ASP A 25 8.97 -18.92 -12.38
CA ASP A 25 9.17 -17.47 -12.31
C ASP A 25 8.04 -16.76 -11.56
N LEU A 26 7.03 -17.51 -11.11
CA LEU A 26 5.88 -16.94 -10.43
C LEU A 26 6.22 -16.44 -9.02
N PRO A 27 5.55 -15.37 -8.56
CA PRO A 27 5.69 -14.85 -7.21
C PRO A 27 5.48 -15.91 -6.14
N ARG A 28 6.45 -16.04 -5.24
CA ARG A 28 6.40 -16.95 -4.08
C ARG A 28 7.12 -16.32 -2.89
N ASP A 29 6.57 -16.49 -1.70
CA ASP A 29 7.27 -16.10 -0.48
C ASP A 29 8.46 -17.04 -0.21
N TRP A 30 9.42 -16.55 0.58
CA TRP A 30 10.49 -17.38 1.09
C TRP A 30 9.93 -18.51 2.00
N PRO A 31 10.47 -19.73 1.94
CA PRO A 31 10.05 -20.82 2.84
C PRO A 31 10.12 -20.39 4.31
N GLY A 32 9.08 -20.65 5.09
CA GLY A 32 9.01 -20.31 6.51
C GLY A 32 8.79 -18.82 6.83
N PHE A 33 8.79 -17.93 5.83
CA PHE A 33 8.68 -16.48 6.07
C PHE A 33 7.27 -16.02 6.43
N THR A 34 6.24 -16.72 5.92
CA THR A 34 4.83 -16.40 6.22
C THR A 34 4.49 -16.49 7.71
N PRO A 35 4.83 -17.59 8.44
CA PRO A 35 4.66 -17.65 9.89
C PRO A 35 5.34 -16.49 10.64
N VAL A 36 6.57 -16.13 10.27
CA VAL A 36 7.31 -15.01 10.89
C VAL A 36 6.54 -13.70 10.71
N MET A 37 6.05 -13.42 9.49
CA MET A 37 5.27 -12.21 9.24
C MET A 37 3.91 -12.20 9.93
N ILE A 38 3.29 -13.37 10.15
CA ILE A 38 2.06 -13.49 10.95
C ILE A 38 2.36 -13.16 12.42
N ALA A 39 3.43 -13.74 12.97
CA ALA A 39 3.85 -13.47 14.35
C ALA A 39 4.14 -11.97 14.56
N LEU A 40 4.94 -11.35 13.68
CA LEU A 40 5.23 -9.91 13.73
C LEU A 40 3.97 -9.06 13.61
N ALA A 41 3.02 -9.44 12.73
CA ALA A 41 1.77 -8.72 12.58
C ALA A 41 0.88 -8.80 13.83
N ALA A 42 0.89 -9.92 14.55
CA ALA A 42 0.19 -10.06 15.82
C ALA A 42 0.89 -9.31 16.95
N LEU A 43 2.24 -9.30 16.96
CA LEU A 43 3.04 -8.66 17.99
C LEU A 43 2.98 -7.12 17.91
N LEU A 44 2.84 -6.55 16.72
CA LEU A 44 2.77 -5.10 16.50
C LEU A 44 1.76 -4.39 17.44
N PRO A 45 0.43 -4.67 17.39
CA PRO A 45 -0.53 -3.99 18.24
C PRO A 45 -0.34 -4.32 19.72
N VAL A 46 0.11 -5.54 20.07
CA VAL A 46 0.39 -5.92 21.47
C VAL A 46 1.55 -5.09 22.03
N SER A 47 2.63 -4.96 21.26
CA SER A 47 3.80 -4.16 21.66
C SER A 47 3.48 -2.68 21.78
N ALA A 48 2.65 -2.14 20.88
CA ALA A 48 2.19 -0.75 20.93
C ALA A 48 1.30 -0.47 22.16
N LEU A 49 0.49 -1.44 22.59
CA LEU A 49 -0.41 -1.29 23.73
C LEU A 49 0.30 -1.49 25.07
N VAL A 50 1.15 -2.51 25.18
CA VAL A 50 1.77 -2.92 26.46
C VAL A 50 3.07 -2.16 26.72
N LEU A 51 3.81 -1.77 25.68
CA LEU A 51 5.11 -1.12 25.77
C LEU A 51 5.15 0.18 24.92
N PRO A 52 4.19 1.11 25.12
CA PRO A 52 4.09 2.31 24.30
C PRO A 52 5.39 3.13 24.37
N GLU A 53 5.79 3.72 23.25
CA GLU A 53 6.95 4.61 23.13
C GLU A 53 8.32 3.98 23.52
N THR A 54 8.36 2.67 23.74
CA THR A 54 9.61 1.98 24.08
C THR A 54 10.44 1.60 22.85
N LYS A 55 11.76 1.49 23.03
CA LYS A 55 12.66 0.92 22.02
C LYS A 55 12.28 -0.52 21.63
N ALA A 56 11.72 -1.30 22.55
CA ALA A 56 11.27 -2.67 22.27
C ALA A 56 10.12 -2.70 21.26
N ALA A 57 9.08 -1.87 21.45
CA ALA A 57 8.02 -1.71 20.46
C ALA A 57 8.56 -1.20 19.11
N GLY A 58 9.52 -0.27 19.16
CA GLY A 58 10.23 0.21 17.97
C GLY A 58 10.93 -0.90 17.18
N LEU A 59 11.63 -1.82 17.86
CA LEU A 59 12.29 -2.97 17.23
C LEU A 59 11.30 -3.93 16.58
N VAL A 60 10.13 -4.15 17.19
CA VAL A 60 9.06 -4.97 16.59
C VAL A 60 8.55 -4.32 15.30
N ALA A 61 8.32 -3.01 15.31
CA ALA A 61 7.91 -2.26 14.13
C ALA A 61 8.98 -2.26 13.02
N LEU A 62 10.25 -2.06 13.37
CA LEU A 62 11.39 -2.17 12.45
C LEU A 62 11.46 -3.56 11.80
N ALA A 63 11.38 -4.63 12.61
CA ALA A 63 11.42 -5.99 12.12
C ALA A 63 10.24 -6.30 11.18
N ALA A 64 9.03 -5.85 11.52
CA ALA A 64 7.85 -6.00 10.68
C ALA A 64 7.96 -5.20 9.36
N GLY A 65 8.49 -3.98 9.42
CA GLY A 65 8.68 -3.12 8.25
C GLY A 65 9.74 -3.66 7.29
N LEU A 66 10.94 -3.97 7.81
CA LEU A 66 12.01 -4.59 7.03
C LEU A 66 11.57 -5.95 6.48
N GLY A 67 10.91 -6.78 7.30
CA GLY A 67 10.36 -8.05 6.87
C GLY A 67 9.37 -7.90 5.71
N GLN A 68 8.50 -6.90 5.74
CA GLN A 68 7.58 -6.59 4.63
C GLN A 68 8.34 -6.17 3.37
N LEU A 69 9.37 -5.33 3.48
CA LEU A 69 10.19 -4.88 2.35
C LEU A 69 11.00 -6.03 1.72
N ILE A 70 11.56 -6.91 2.55
CA ILE A 70 12.29 -8.09 2.09
C ILE A 70 11.33 -9.07 1.41
N ARG A 71 10.17 -9.32 2.01
CA ARG A 71 9.16 -10.24 1.47
C ARG A 71 8.67 -9.82 0.09
N GLN A 72 8.33 -8.54 -0.08
CA GLN A 72 7.81 -8.06 -1.37
C GLN A 72 8.82 -8.17 -2.52
N SER A 73 10.12 -8.29 -2.23
CA SER A 73 11.14 -8.49 -3.28
C SER A 73 10.88 -9.72 -4.15
N ARG A 74 10.11 -10.69 -3.64
CA ARG A 74 9.70 -11.92 -4.35
C ARG A 74 8.31 -11.88 -4.95
N TRP A 75 7.64 -10.72 -4.91
CA TRP A 75 6.27 -10.60 -5.40
C TRP A 75 6.15 -10.24 -6.89
N GLY A 76 7.27 -10.18 -7.63
CA GLY A 76 7.27 -9.91 -9.07
C GLY A 76 7.08 -8.42 -9.43
N PHE A 77 7.69 -7.50 -8.66
CA PHE A 77 7.53 -6.05 -8.86
C PHE A 77 7.83 -5.58 -10.30
N GLY A 78 8.87 -6.13 -10.94
CA GLY A 78 9.21 -5.78 -12.33
C GLY A 78 8.12 -6.12 -13.35
N TYR A 79 7.34 -7.18 -13.12
CA TYR A 79 6.16 -7.48 -13.92
C TYR A 79 4.98 -6.57 -13.53
N ALA A 80 4.81 -6.29 -12.24
CA ALA A 80 3.70 -5.50 -11.71
C ALA A 80 3.75 -4.02 -12.14
N ILE A 81 4.94 -3.41 -12.24
CA ILE A 81 5.09 -1.96 -12.46
C ILE A 81 4.49 -1.47 -13.79
N ARG A 82 4.40 -2.37 -14.78
CA ARG A 82 3.79 -2.07 -16.10
C ARG A 82 2.25 -2.13 -16.09
N ARG A 83 1.64 -2.54 -14.98
CA ARG A 83 0.19 -2.70 -14.83
C ARG A 83 -0.29 -1.85 -13.66
N PRO A 84 -1.01 -0.73 -13.88
CA PRO A 84 -1.30 0.25 -12.83
C PRO A 84 -1.92 -0.34 -11.56
N ILE A 85 -2.86 -1.27 -11.69
CA ILE A 85 -3.51 -1.94 -10.55
C ILE A 85 -2.47 -2.70 -9.70
N LEU A 86 -1.59 -3.46 -10.34
CA LEU A 86 -0.57 -4.23 -9.65
C LEU A 86 0.51 -3.32 -9.06
N ALA A 87 0.97 -2.34 -9.85
CA ALA A 87 1.91 -1.33 -9.40
C ALA A 87 1.44 -0.65 -8.11
N ALA A 88 0.16 -0.24 -8.05
CA ALA A 88 -0.43 0.39 -6.88
C ALA A 88 -0.40 -0.51 -5.64
N LEU A 89 -0.70 -1.82 -5.79
CA LEU A 89 -0.64 -2.78 -4.68
C LEU A 89 0.78 -2.93 -4.13
N HIS A 90 1.78 -3.02 -5.03
CA HIS A 90 3.18 -3.15 -4.65
C HIS A 90 3.71 -1.87 -3.99
N VAL A 91 3.44 -0.71 -4.58
CA VAL A 91 3.82 0.59 -3.99
C VAL A 91 3.20 0.75 -2.60
N SER A 92 1.91 0.43 -2.45
CA SER A 92 1.22 0.50 -1.16
C SER A 92 1.81 -0.49 -0.15
N ALA A 93 2.12 -1.73 -0.56
CA ALA A 93 2.79 -2.69 0.29
C ALA A 93 4.20 -2.25 0.71
N GLY A 94 4.92 -1.57 -0.18
CA GLY A 94 6.20 -0.94 0.11
C GLY A 94 6.05 0.19 1.12
N LEU A 95 5.04 1.04 0.97
CA LEU A 95 4.75 2.13 1.91
C LEU A 95 4.31 1.63 3.29
N VAL A 96 3.64 0.46 3.37
CA VAL A 96 3.43 -0.23 4.66
C VAL A 96 4.77 -0.59 5.30
N GLY A 97 5.70 -1.15 4.53
CA GLY A 97 7.05 -1.49 5.01
C GLY A 97 7.83 -0.25 5.47
N ILE A 98 7.88 0.79 4.64
CA ILE A 98 8.58 2.06 4.94
C ILE A 98 7.95 2.74 6.16
N GLY A 99 6.63 2.85 6.20
CA GLY A 99 5.93 3.46 7.33
C GLY A 99 6.21 2.73 8.66
N LEU A 100 6.25 1.40 8.66
CA LEU A 100 6.60 0.61 9.85
C LEU A 100 8.07 0.79 10.26
N VAL A 101 8.99 0.90 9.28
CA VAL A 101 10.38 1.22 9.56
C VAL A 101 10.49 2.59 10.22
N LEU A 102 9.83 3.61 9.67
CA LEU A 102 9.84 4.96 10.23
C LEU A 102 9.22 4.98 11.63
N SER A 103 8.07 4.34 11.84
CA SER A 103 7.44 4.20 13.16
C SER A 103 8.39 3.53 14.15
N GLY A 104 9.13 2.51 13.71
CA GLY A 104 10.08 1.82 14.57
C GLY A 104 11.36 2.61 14.88
N LEU A 105 11.71 3.61 14.06
CA LEU A 105 12.83 4.53 14.29
C LEU A 105 12.50 5.65 15.27
N VAL A 106 11.22 6.01 15.45
CA VAL A 106 10.76 7.09 16.35
C VAL A 106 11.46 7.06 17.73
N PRO A 107 11.45 5.96 18.51
CA PRO A 107 12.06 5.92 19.85
C PRO A 107 13.60 5.99 19.86
N PHE A 108 14.24 6.01 18.68
CA PHE A 108 15.70 6.11 18.55
C PHE A 108 16.17 7.45 17.97
N THR A 109 15.28 8.17 17.28
CA THR A 109 15.67 9.30 16.41
C THR A 109 14.89 10.57 16.69
N GLY A 110 13.75 10.49 17.38
CA GLY A 110 12.86 11.63 17.58
C GLY A 110 12.06 12.03 16.34
N LEU A 111 12.04 11.19 15.29
CA LEU A 111 11.16 11.37 14.13
C LEU A 111 9.69 11.50 14.56
N SER A 112 8.88 12.18 13.76
CA SER A 112 7.47 12.35 14.05
C SER A 112 6.69 11.04 13.89
N GLU A 113 6.13 10.54 15.00
CA GLU A 113 5.22 9.39 14.98
C GLU A 113 4.02 9.64 14.06
N VAL A 114 3.44 10.84 14.15
CA VAL A 114 2.31 11.25 13.31
C VAL A 114 2.69 11.21 11.83
N ALA A 115 3.91 11.61 11.46
CA ALA A 115 4.37 11.51 10.08
C ALA A 115 4.40 10.05 9.60
N ALA A 116 5.00 9.15 10.39
CA ALA A 116 5.07 7.73 10.07
C ALA A 116 3.67 7.08 9.94
N LEU A 117 2.75 7.42 10.85
CA LEU A 117 1.36 6.97 10.81
C LEU A 117 0.63 7.40 9.53
N HIS A 118 0.85 8.63 9.05
CA HIS A 118 0.21 9.08 7.81
C HIS A 118 0.78 8.39 6.57
N LEU A 119 2.07 8.05 6.56
CA LEU A 119 2.66 7.26 5.49
C LEU A 119 2.02 5.86 5.43
N LEU A 120 1.78 5.24 6.60
CA LEU A 120 1.05 3.97 6.72
C LEU A 120 -0.40 4.07 6.28
N ALA A 121 -1.14 5.06 6.79
CA ALA A 121 -2.57 5.18 6.57
C ALA A 121 -2.89 5.62 5.12
N ILE A 122 -2.21 6.65 4.60
CA ILE A 122 -2.46 7.17 3.26
C ILE A 122 -1.80 6.28 2.21
N GLY A 123 -0.49 6.10 2.31
CA GLY A 123 0.28 5.38 1.31
C GLY A 123 0.01 3.88 1.32
N GLY A 124 -0.01 3.30 2.52
CA GLY A 124 -0.24 1.87 2.71
C GLY A 124 -1.71 1.46 2.60
N VAL A 125 -2.53 1.90 3.56
CA VAL A 125 -3.91 1.42 3.70
C VAL A 125 -4.82 1.97 2.61
N ALA A 126 -4.85 3.29 2.40
CA ALA A 126 -5.73 3.90 1.40
C ALA A 126 -5.29 3.52 -0.03
N GLY A 127 -3.98 3.52 -0.31
CA GLY A 127 -3.42 3.08 -1.59
C GLY A 127 -3.81 1.64 -1.94
N MET A 128 -3.61 0.71 -0.99
CA MET A 128 -3.99 -0.70 -1.16
C MET A 128 -5.49 -0.85 -1.36
N THR A 129 -6.29 -0.15 -0.55
CA THR A 129 -7.75 -0.15 -0.63
C THR A 129 -8.23 0.33 -2.00
N LEU A 130 -7.71 1.45 -2.50
CA LEU A 130 -8.07 1.98 -3.81
C LEU A 130 -7.78 0.97 -4.93
N ALA A 131 -6.62 0.32 -4.89
CA ALA A 131 -6.23 -0.70 -5.87
C ALA A 131 -7.13 -1.96 -5.81
N VAL A 132 -7.46 -2.43 -4.60
CA VAL A 132 -8.38 -3.56 -4.42
C VAL A 132 -9.80 -3.21 -4.88
N MET A 133 -10.32 -2.06 -4.47
CA MET A 133 -11.66 -1.58 -4.83
C MET A 133 -11.81 -1.47 -6.34
N SER A 134 -10.92 -0.74 -7.02
CA SER A 134 -10.94 -0.61 -8.49
C SER A 134 -10.87 -1.94 -9.22
N ARG A 135 -10.00 -2.86 -8.79
CA ARG A 135 -9.93 -4.21 -9.37
C ARG A 135 -11.22 -5.00 -9.16
N ALA A 136 -11.77 -4.95 -7.95
CA ALA A 136 -13.01 -5.64 -7.59
C ALA A 136 -14.20 -5.07 -8.38
N THR A 137 -14.31 -3.75 -8.49
CA THR A 137 -15.32 -3.08 -9.32
C THR A 137 -15.25 -3.56 -10.77
N LEU A 138 -14.07 -3.55 -11.39
CA LEU A 138 -13.93 -4.00 -12.78
C LEU A 138 -14.30 -5.48 -12.92
N GLY A 139 -13.75 -6.35 -12.07
CA GLY A 139 -13.96 -7.80 -12.12
C GLY A 139 -15.40 -8.24 -11.85
N HIS A 140 -16.06 -7.65 -10.84
CA HIS A 140 -17.44 -8.01 -10.48
C HIS A 140 -18.49 -7.40 -11.40
N THR A 141 -18.10 -6.40 -12.21
CA THR A 141 -19.00 -5.79 -13.18
C THR A 141 -18.78 -6.28 -14.62
N GLY A 142 -18.00 -7.35 -14.80
CA GLY A 142 -17.73 -7.97 -16.10
C GLY A 142 -16.81 -7.15 -17.02
N ARG A 143 -16.17 -6.10 -16.49
CA ARG A 143 -15.31 -5.20 -17.28
C ARG A 143 -13.87 -5.73 -17.33
N PRO A 144 -13.10 -5.40 -18.39
CA PRO A 144 -11.68 -5.74 -18.43
C PRO A 144 -10.94 -5.23 -17.19
N LEU A 145 -9.99 -6.02 -16.68
CA LEU A 145 -9.18 -5.68 -15.50
C LEU A 145 -8.05 -4.70 -15.85
N VAL A 146 -8.40 -3.64 -16.56
CA VAL A 146 -7.51 -2.56 -16.99
C VAL A 146 -8.01 -1.28 -16.34
N ALA A 147 -7.16 -0.65 -15.52
CA ALA A 147 -7.52 0.62 -14.90
C ALA A 147 -7.66 1.70 -15.99
N PRO A 148 -8.79 2.44 -16.04
CA PRO A 148 -8.90 3.60 -16.91
C PRO A 148 -7.90 4.67 -16.47
N ARG A 149 -7.48 5.54 -17.40
CA ARG A 149 -6.44 6.56 -17.15
C ARG A 149 -6.65 7.38 -15.86
N PRO A 150 -7.86 7.88 -15.54
CA PRO A 150 -8.07 8.63 -14.29
C PRO A 150 -7.78 7.81 -13.03
N VAL A 151 -8.12 6.52 -13.03
CA VAL A 151 -7.83 5.60 -11.90
C VAL A 151 -6.33 5.33 -11.80
N ALA A 152 -5.64 5.18 -12.95
CA ALA A 152 -4.18 5.03 -12.95
C ALA A 152 -3.47 6.28 -12.38
N VAL A 153 -3.96 7.48 -12.71
CA VAL A 153 -3.48 8.73 -12.10
C VAL A 153 -3.76 8.72 -10.59
N ALA A 154 -4.97 8.35 -10.16
CA ALA A 154 -5.34 8.29 -8.75
C ALA A 154 -4.39 7.39 -7.92
N TYR A 155 -3.92 6.28 -8.47
CA TYR A 155 -2.92 5.44 -7.81
C TYR A 155 -1.59 6.16 -7.53
N ALA A 156 -1.17 7.08 -8.40
CA ALA A 156 0.05 7.85 -8.21
C ALA A 156 -0.16 9.05 -7.26
N LEU A 157 -1.38 9.57 -7.15
CA LEU A 157 -1.68 10.70 -6.27
C LEU A 157 -1.61 10.34 -4.78
N LEU A 158 -2.02 9.13 -4.39
CA LEU A 158 -1.99 8.70 -2.98
C LEU A 158 -0.58 8.60 -2.37
N PRO A 159 0.44 7.99 -3.00
CA PRO A 159 1.80 8.00 -2.47
C PRO A 159 2.39 9.43 -2.43
N LEU A 160 2.04 10.30 -3.37
CA LEU A 160 2.43 11.71 -3.33
C LEU A 160 1.75 12.47 -2.18
N ALA A 161 0.46 12.24 -1.94
CA ALA A 161 -0.26 12.80 -0.80
C ALA A 161 0.36 12.34 0.53
N ALA A 162 0.72 11.06 0.62
CA ALA A 162 1.39 10.49 1.79
C ALA A 162 2.77 11.13 2.02
N LEU A 163 3.56 11.33 0.96
CA LEU A 163 4.87 11.96 1.02
C LEU A 163 4.76 13.43 1.47
N LEU A 164 3.85 14.22 0.89
CA LEU A 164 3.63 15.60 1.30
C LEU A 164 3.15 15.68 2.75
N ARG A 165 2.24 14.78 3.15
CA ARG A 165 1.75 14.72 4.52
C ARG A 165 2.85 14.38 5.52
N TRP A 166 3.75 13.46 5.16
CA TRP A 166 4.93 13.09 5.94
C TRP A 166 5.92 14.26 6.04
N LEU A 167 6.31 14.86 4.91
CA LEU A 167 7.21 16.03 4.86
C LEU A 167 6.70 17.19 5.69
N GLY A 168 5.40 17.50 5.60
CA GLY A 168 4.77 18.57 6.37
C GLY A 168 4.88 18.35 7.88
N SER A 169 4.63 17.12 8.34
CA SER A 169 4.77 16.77 9.76
C SER A 169 6.21 16.76 10.24
N GLU A 170 7.15 16.30 9.41
CA GLU A 170 8.55 16.10 9.82
C GLU A 170 9.36 17.40 9.79
N LEU A 171 9.19 18.23 8.75
CA LEU A 171 9.93 19.49 8.61
C LEU A 171 9.33 20.62 9.45
N ALA A 172 8.04 20.55 9.77
CA ALA A 172 7.30 21.54 10.55
C ALA A 172 7.40 22.99 10.01
N GLY A 173 7.01 23.98 10.81
CA GLY A 173 7.17 25.41 10.48
C GLY A 173 6.38 25.86 9.24
N ALA A 174 7.01 26.68 8.40
CA ALA A 174 6.35 27.33 7.26
C ALA A 174 5.86 26.36 6.18
N VAL A 175 6.45 25.16 6.09
CA VAL A 175 6.05 24.15 5.09
C VAL A 175 4.86 23.30 5.52
N TYR A 176 4.51 23.30 6.82
CA TYR A 176 3.46 22.44 7.38
C TYR A 176 2.10 22.66 6.71
N PHE A 177 1.58 23.89 6.73
CA PHE A 177 0.26 24.21 6.20
C PHE A 177 0.14 23.98 4.69
N PRO A 178 1.05 24.49 3.84
CA PRO A 178 1.01 24.22 2.40
C PRO A 178 1.05 22.72 2.07
N ALA A 179 1.93 21.95 2.75
CA ALA A 179 2.07 20.51 2.50
C ALA A 179 0.81 19.72 2.87
N ILE A 180 0.13 20.08 3.96
CA ILE A 180 -1.11 19.41 4.39
C ILE A 180 -2.27 19.76 3.46
N LEU A 181 -2.40 21.02 3.05
CA LEU A 181 -3.44 21.42 2.09
C LEU A 181 -3.24 20.73 0.74
N ALA A 182 -1.99 20.67 0.26
CA ALA A 182 -1.66 19.94 -0.96
C ALA A 182 -1.95 18.43 -0.82
N ALA A 183 -1.56 17.81 0.29
CA ALA A 183 -1.88 16.40 0.55
C ALA A 183 -3.39 16.13 0.57
N GLY A 184 -4.17 17.00 1.21
CA GLY A 184 -5.63 16.93 1.25
C GLY A 184 -6.26 17.09 -0.14
N PHE A 185 -5.76 18.03 -0.95
CA PHE A 185 -6.20 18.18 -2.34
C PHE A 185 -5.89 16.94 -3.18
N LEU A 186 -4.67 16.40 -3.10
CA LEU A 186 -4.29 15.18 -3.82
C LEU A 186 -5.15 13.98 -3.41
N TRP A 187 -5.47 13.87 -2.12
CA TRP A 187 -6.39 12.85 -1.61
C TRP A 187 -7.78 12.97 -2.23
N ILE A 188 -8.39 14.17 -2.15
CA ILE A 188 -9.74 14.42 -2.71
C ILE A 188 -9.73 14.15 -4.22
N LEU A 189 -8.70 14.61 -4.93
CA LEU A 189 -8.56 14.40 -6.36
C LEU A 189 -8.43 12.90 -6.69
N ALA A 190 -7.63 12.13 -5.95
CA ALA A 190 -7.49 10.69 -6.18
C ALA A 190 -8.83 9.96 -6.09
N PHE A 191 -9.58 10.20 -5.01
CA PHE A 191 -10.89 9.56 -4.82
C PHE A 191 -11.96 10.11 -5.77
N GLY A 192 -11.90 11.40 -6.13
CA GLY A 192 -12.77 12.00 -7.15
C GLY A 192 -12.55 11.39 -8.54
N LEU A 193 -11.29 11.20 -8.95
CA LEU A 193 -10.95 10.54 -10.21
C LEU A 193 -11.41 9.08 -10.23
N TYR A 194 -11.19 8.34 -9.13
CA TYR A 194 -11.65 6.96 -9.00
C TYR A 194 -13.17 6.84 -9.11
N THR A 195 -13.89 7.64 -8.30
CA THR A 195 -15.35 7.59 -8.24
C THR A 195 -15.97 8.02 -9.55
N GLY A 196 -15.52 9.13 -10.13
CA GLY A 196 -16.02 9.62 -11.41
C GLY A 196 -15.76 8.65 -12.57
N ALA A 197 -14.56 8.08 -12.67
CA ALA A 197 -14.21 7.16 -13.76
C ALA A 197 -14.90 5.80 -13.67
N LEU A 198 -15.20 5.32 -12.46
CA LEU A 198 -15.89 4.05 -12.25
C LEU A 198 -17.39 4.21 -11.99
N LEU A 199 -17.94 5.43 -12.01
CA LEU A 199 -19.37 5.69 -11.86
C LEU A 199 -20.25 4.84 -12.79
N PRO A 200 -19.91 4.67 -14.10
CA PRO A 200 -20.70 3.80 -14.98
C PRO A 200 -20.66 2.32 -14.59
N ALA A 201 -19.61 1.87 -13.89
CA ALA A 201 -19.53 0.50 -13.37
C ALA A 201 -20.35 0.31 -12.10
N PHE A 202 -20.55 1.37 -11.30
CA PHE A 202 -21.38 1.33 -10.10
C PHE A 202 -22.89 1.37 -10.42
N LEU A 203 -23.27 2.19 -11.39
CA LEU A 203 -24.68 2.48 -11.69
C LEU A 203 -25.19 1.78 -12.96
N GLY A 204 -24.30 1.39 -13.85
CA GLY A 204 -24.64 0.75 -15.12
C GLY A 204 -24.78 -0.78 -15.01
N PRO A 205 -25.32 -1.42 -16.05
CA PRO A 205 -25.39 -2.87 -16.10
C PRO A 205 -24.01 -3.51 -16.13
N ARG A 206 -23.99 -4.82 -15.84
CA ARG A 206 -22.83 -5.67 -16.02
C ARG A 206 -22.48 -5.75 -17.52
N ALA A 207 -21.19 -5.68 -17.84
CA ALA A 207 -20.70 -5.51 -19.21
C ALA A 207 -20.59 -6.82 -20.03
N ASP A 208 -20.80 -7.98 -19.41
CA ASP A 208 -20.74 -9.30 -20.03
C ASP A 208 -22.09 -9.78 -20.58
N ARG A 209 -22.96 -8.84 -20.97
CA ARG A 209 -24.19 -9.12 -21.71
C ARG A 209 -24.00 -8.86 -23.20
#